data_AF-A0A2A4GEV4-F1
#
_entry.id   AF-A0A2A4GEV4-F1
#
_cell.length_a   1.000
_cell.length_b   1.000
_cell.length_c   1.000
_cell.angle_alpha   90.00
_cell.angle_beta   90.00
_cell.angle_gamma   90.00
#
_symmetry.space_group_name_H-M   'P 1'
#
loop_
_entity.id
_entity.type
_entity.pdbx_description
1 polymer ?
#
loop_
_entity_poly.entity_id
_entity_poly.type
_entity_poly.pdbx_seq_one_letter_code
_entity_poly.pdbx_strand_id
1 'polypeptide(L)'
;MRNIVDASVEELTWKDHLLRMLGLGILTASILFFMLVGELPYAEYLPAVGFVAGALLALLTSAKYVLRIEYNHQDDTGVQWLAIAKSGKKTDKLLFEQHVAQLKQLLVS
;
A
#
# COMPACT_ATOMS: atom_id res chain seq x y z
N MET A 1 -21.60 -14.22 -7.56
CA MET A 1 -21.12 -13.47 -8.74
C MET A 1 -22.07 -12.37 -9.23
N ARG A 2 -23.30 -12.19 -8.70
CA ARG A 2 -24.28 -11.20 -9.21
C ARG A 2 -24.03 -9.71 -8.89
N ASN A 3 -22.96 -9.38 -8.16
CA ASN A 3 -22.73 -8.03 -7.61
C ASN A 3 -21.36 -7.42 -7.97
N ILE A 4 -20.53 -8.10 -8.78
CA ILE A 4 -19.27 -7.52 -9.29
C ILE A 4 -19.63 -6.82 -10.59
N VAL A 5 -19.31 -5.53 -10.70
CA VAL A 5 -19.64 -4.68 -11.87
C VAL A 5 -18.45 -4.57 -12.81
N ASP A 6 -17.25 -4.37 -12.25
CA ASP A 6 -16.03 -4.23 -13.01
C ASP A 6 -14.80 -4.72 -12.22
N ALA A 7 -13.68 -4.85 -12.92
CA ALA A 7 -12.37 -5.12 -12.33
C ALA A 7 -11.31 -4.24 -13.00
N SER A 8 -10.33 -3.78 -12.22
CA SER A 8 -9.25 -2.92 -12.69
C SER A 8 -7.95 -3.15 -11.92
N VAL A 9 -6.84 -2.79 -12.54
CA VAL A 9 -5.51 -2.77 -11.92
C VAL A 9 -5.10 -1.32 -11.74
N GLU A 10 -4.80 -0.94 -10.51
CA GLU A 10 -4.32 0.40 -10.18
C GLU A 10 -2.84 0.37 -9.80
N GLU A 11 -2.09 1.33 -10.32
CA GLU A 11 -0.72 1.60 -9.88
C GLU A 11 -0.75 2.61 -8.74
N LEU A 12 -0.29 2.20 -7.56
CA LEU A 12 -0.15 3.07 -6.41
C LEU A 12 1.10 3.94 -6.56
N THR A 13 0.95 5.22 -6.21
CA THR A 13 2.03 6.19 -6.19
C THR A 13 2.64 6.30 -4.79
N TRP A 14 3.82 6.91 -4.69
CA TRP A 14 4.47 7.16 -3.41
C TRP A 14 3.60 8.00 -2.44
N LYS A 15 2.68 8.82 -2.97
CA LYS A 15 1.74 9.62 -2.17
C LYS A 15 0.76 8.74 -1.40
N ASP A 16 0.35 7.62 -1.99
CA ASP A 16 -0.56 6.64 -1.38
C ASP A 16 0.12 5.89 -0.21
N HIS A 17 1.44 5.98 -0.12
CA HIS A 17 2.24 5.38 0.93
C HIS A 17 2.78 6.40 1.93
N LEU A 18 2.51 7.69 1.74
CA LEU A 18 3.07 8.76 2.54
C LEU A 18 2.71 8.62 4.02
N LEU A 19 1.47 8.25 4.33
CA LEU A 19 1.05 8.00 5.72
C LEU A 19 1.83 6.84 6.36
N ARG A 20 2.07 5.77 5.61
CA ARG A 20 2.85 4.62 6.08
C ARG A 20 4.33 4.98 6.26
N MET A 21 4.88 5.80 5.36
CA MET A 21 6.25 6.31 5.44
C MET A 21 6.45 7.21 6.65
N LEU A 22 5.54 8.16 6.87
CA LEU A 22 5.56 9.02 8.06
C LEU A 22 5.38 8.19 9.33
N GLY A 23 4.44 7.25 9.35
CA GLY A 23 4.20 6.39 10.52
C GLY A 23 5.42 5.56 10.92
N LEU A 24 6.05 4.87 9.96
CA LEU A 24 7.26 4.09 10.24
C LEU A 24 8.48 4.96 10.53
N GLY A 25 8.60 6.12 9.88
CA GLY A 25 9.65 7.10 10.18
C GLY A 25 9.53 7.63 11.61
N ILE A 26 8.33 8.06 12.04
CA ILE A 26 8.10 8.53 13.40
C ILE A 26 8.38 7.42 14.40
N LEU A 27 7.85 6.21 14.18
CA LEU A 27 8.04 5.07 15.08
C LEU A 27 9.53 4.76 15.30
N THR A 28 10.30 4.64 14.22
CA THR A 28 11.74 4.35 14.28
C THR A 28 12.52 5.49 14.95
N ALA A 29 12.19 6.74 14.65
CA ALA A 29 12.79 7.90 15.31
C ALA A 29 12.50 7.94 16.82
N SER A 30 11.25 7.67 17.23
CA SER A 30 10.84 7.63 18.64
C SER A 30 11.57 6.54 19.42
N ILE A 31 11.75 5.36 18.83
CA ILE A 31 12.50 4.26 19.46
C ILE A 31 13.95 4.66 19.69
N LEU A 32 14.63 5.21 18.67
CA LEU A 32 16.03 5.64 18.80
C LEU A 32 16.18 6.81 19.77
N PHE A 33 15.21 7.74 19.79
CA PHE A 33 15.20 8.84 20.73
C PHE A 33 15.15 8.33 22.16
N PHE A 34 14.18 7.47 22.48
CA PHE A 34 13.98 6.99 23.84
C PHE A 34 15.11 6.06 24.32
N MET A 35 15.70 5.26 23.44
CA MET A 35 16.73 4.28 23.83
C MET A 35 18.15 4.83 23.90
N LEU A 36 18.50 5.82 23.06
CA LEU A 36 19.91 6.15 22.81
C LEU A 36 20.27 7.61 23.13
N VAL A 37 19.29 8.53 23.11
CA VAL A 37 19.56 9.94 23.39
C VAL A 37 19.89 10.10 24.88
N GLY A 38 21.08 10.63 25.16
CA GLY A 38 21.61 10.76 26.52
C GLY A 38 22.53 9.62 26.95
N GLU A 39 22.50 8.48 26.26
CA GLU A 39 23.34 7.31 26.56
C GLU A 39 24.64 7.28 25.74
N LEU A 40 24.61 7.80 24.51
CA LEU A 40 25.75 7.79 23.58
C LEU A 40 26.12 9.20 23.09
N PRO A 41 27.41 9.47 22.82
CA PRO A 41 27.82 10.72 22.19
C PRO A 41 27.20 10.84 20.78
N TYR A 42 26.73 12.05 20.44
CA TYR A 42 26.08 12.38 19.16
C TYR A 42 24.75 11.65 18.87
N ALA A 43 24.16 10.99 19.87
CA ALA A 43 22.90 10.26 19.70
C ALA A 43 21.70 11.15 19.32
N GLU A 44 21.80 12.46 19.54
CA GLU A 44 20.82 13.47 19.13
C GLU A 44 20.52 13.48 17.62
N TYR A 45 21.46 13.01 16.77
CA TYR A 45 21.23 12.88 15.33
C TYR A 45 20.60 11.53 14.92
N LEU A 46 20.69 10.50 15.76
CA LEU A 46 20.20 9.15 15.45
C LEU A 46 18.69 9.10 15.17
N PRO A 47 17.81 9.81 15.91
CA PRO A 47 16.38 9.86 15.60
C PRO A 47 16.08 10.37 14.18
N ALA A 48 16.82 11.38 13.71
CA ALA A 48 16.66 11.91 12.36
C ALA A 48 17.07 10.88 11.29
N VAL A 49 18.18 10.18 11.53
CA VAL A 49 18.62 9.07 10.65
C VAL A 49 17.62 7.92 10.68
N GLY A 50 17.10 7.57 11.86
CA GLY A 50 16.06 6.56 12.04
C GLY A 50 14.80 6.90 11.28
N PHE A 51 14.34 8.15 11.36
CA PHE A 51 13.19 8.63 10.60
C PHE A 51 13.34 8.37 9.10
N VAL A 52 14.48 8.77 8.53
CA VAL A 52 14.75 8.59 7.10
C VAL A 52 14.82 7.09 6.77
N ALA A 53 15.50 6.29 7.58
CA ALA A 53 15.60 4.85 7.37
C ALA A 53 14.22 4.16 7.43
N GLY A 54 13.38 4.49 8.42
CA GLY A 54 12.03 3.96 8.56
C GLY A 54 11.11 4.37 7.42
N ALA A 55 11.18 5.63 6.97
CA ALA A 55 10.43 6.12 5.82
C ALA A 55 10.86 5.42 4.51
N LEU A 56 12.17 5.23 4.30
CA LEU A 56 12.69 4.50 3.14
C LEU A 56 12.28 3.03 3.18
N LEU A 57 12.35 2.37 4.34
CA LEU A 57 11.88 0.99 4.51
C LEU A 57 10.40 0.86 4.15
N ALA A 58 9.57 1.80 4.60
CA ALA A 58 8.14 1.84 4.29
C ALA A 58 7.87 1.98 2.78
N LEU A 59 8.67 2.79 2.09
CA LEU A 59 8.59 2.97 0.64
C LEU A 59 9.07 1.73 -0.12
N LEU A 60 10.17 1.11 0.31
CA LEU A 60 10.68 -0.12 -0.32
C LEU A 60 9.74 -1.32 -0.14
N THR A 61 8.99 -1.34 0.97
CA THR A 61 8.01 -2.40 1.28
C THR A 61 6.58 -2.04 0.87
N SER A 62 6.38 -0.93 0.16
CA SER A 62 5.06 -0.54 -0.31
C SER A 62 4.65 -1.33 -1.55
N ALA A 63 3.42 -1.82 -1.56
CA ALA A 63 2.86 -2.47 -2.74
C ALA A 63 2.60 -1.42 -3.83
N LYS A 64 3.08 -1.67 -5.05
CA LYS A 64 2.99 -0.74 -6.18
C LYS A 64 1.75 -0.98 -7.04
N TYR A 65 1.18 -2.18 -6.99
CA TYR A 65 0.09 -2.62 -7.85
C TYR A 65 -1.03 -3.18 -6.99
N VAL A 66 -2.26 -2.79 -7.29
CA VAL A 66 -3.46 -3.27 -6.60
C VAL A 66 -4.48 -3.76 -7.61
N LEU A 67 -4.92 -4.99 -7.44
CA LEU A 67 -6.11 -5.52 -8.10
C LEU A 67 -7.33 -5.02 -7.33
N ARG A 68 -8.19 -4.25 -8.00
CA ARG A 68 -9.46 -3.76 -7.46
C ARG A 68 -10.63 -4.36 -8.23
N ILE A 69 -11.70 -4.65 -7.51
CA ILE A 69 -12.99 -4.98 -8.11
C ILE A 69 -14.00 -3.93 -7.70
N GLU A 70 -14.86 -3.58 -8.64
CA GLU A 70 -16.00 -2.73 -8.40
C GLU A 70 -17.15 -3.64 -7.97
N TYR A 71 -17.63 -3.43 -6.75
CA TYR A 71 -18.70 -4.21 -6.17
C TYR A 71 -19.93 -3.32 -5.94
N ASN A 72 -21.07 -3.76 -6.45
CA ASN A 72 -22.36 -3.15 -6.18
C ASN A 72 -22.95 -3.80 -4.92
N HIS A 73 -22.90 -3.07 -3.81
CA HIS A 73 -23.59 -3.51 -2.60
C HIS A 73 -25.09 -3.30 -2.82
N GLN A 74 -25.90 -4.32 -2.55
CA GLN A 74 -27.37 -4.22 -2.69
C GLN A 74 -28.02 -3.33 -1.61
N ASP A 75 -27.23 -2.85 -0.63
CA ASP A 75 -27.67 -1.86 0.34
C ASP A 75 -27.31 -0.45 -0.15
N ASP A 76 -28.10 0.55 0.26
CA ASP A 76 -28.15 1.98 -0.15
C ASP A 76 -26.80 2.75 -0.28
N THR A 77 -25.67 2.11 0.03
CA THR A 77 -24.30 2.59 -0.14
C THR A 77 -23.78 2.63 -1.59
N GLY A 78 -24.43 1.94 -2.53
CA GLY A 78 -24.07 1.99 -3.95
C GLY A 78 -22.79 1.21 -4.34
N VAL A 79 -22.12 1.70 -5.38
CA VAL A 79 -21.00 1.01 -6.03
C VAL A 79 -19.65 1.46 -5.44
N GLN A 80 -18.81 0.51 -5.02
CA GLN A 80 -17.52 0.79 -4.38
C GLN A 80 -16.38 -0.07 -4.92
N TRP A 81 -15.18 0.51 -4.95
CA TRP A 81 -13.94 -0.18 -5.30
C TRP A 81 -13.32 -0.87 -4.09
N LEU A 82 -13.18 -2.19 -4.17
CA LEU A 82 -12.54 -3.02 -3.15
C LEU A 82 -11.20 -3.54 -3.65
N ALA A 83 -10.15 -3.38 -2.85
CA ALA A 83 -8.84 -3.95 -3.14
C ALA A 83 -8.79 -5.43 -2.73
N ILE A 84 -8.55 -6.32 -3.70
CA ILE A 84 -8.55 -7.78 -3.50
C ILE A 84 -7.13 -8.32 -3.32
N ALA A 85 -6.17 -7.77 -4.06
CA ALA A 85 -4.78 -8.19 -3.96
C ALA A 85 -3.85 -6.99 -4.16
N LYS A 86 -2.68 -7.03 -3.52
CA LYS A 86 -1.63 -6.01 -3.66
C LYS A 86 -0.29 -6.69 -3.91
N SER A 87 0.53 -6.12 -4.79
CA SER A 87 1.91 -6.58 -5.02
C SER A 87 2.85 -5.42 -5.36
N GLY A 88 4.14 -5.57 -5.04
CA GLY A 88 5.20 -4.66 -5.50
C GLY A 88 5.85 -5.06 -6.83
N LYS A 89 5.58 -6.26 -7.35
CA LYS A 89 6.30 -6.83 -8.50
C LYS A 89 5.60 -6.55 -9.82
N LYS A 90 6.38 -6.22 -10.86
CA LYS A 90 5.86 -6.05 -12.23
C LYS A 90 5.28 -7.33 -12.83
N THR A 91 5.85 -8.50 -12.51
CA THR A 91 5.32 -9.79 -12.96
C THR A 91 3.89 -10.02 -12.44
N ASP A 92 3.65 -9.66 -11.18
CA ASP A 92 2.33 -9.80 -10.56
C ASP A 92 1.33 -8.81 -11.14
N LYS A 93 1.78 -7.64 -11.63
CA LYS A 93 0.93 -6.71 -12.40
C LYS A 93 0.37 -7.38 -13.65
N LEU A 94 1.23 -8.06 -14.43
CA LEU A 94 0.80 -8.76 -15.64
C LEU A 94 -0.23 -9.86 -15.30
N LEU A 95 0.00 -10.59 -14.20
CA LEU A 95 -0.97 -11.56 -13.70
C LEU A 95 -2.29 -10.88 -13.31
N PHE A 96 -2.26 -9.73 -12.62
CA PHE A 96 -3.48 -8.99 -12.28
C PHE A 96 -4.23 -8.53 -13.54
N GLU A 97 -3.53 -8.04 -14.56
CA GLU A 97 -4.13 -7.65 -15.84
C GLU A 97 -4.81 -8.85 -16.53
N GLN A 98 -4.18 -10.03 -16.51
CA GLN A 98 -4.78 -11.27 -17.02
C GLN A 98 -6.04 -11.67 -16.25
N HIS A 99 -6.02 -11.59 -14.92
CA HIS A 99 -7.18 -11.89 -14.08
C HIS A 99 -8.32 -10.88 -14.31
N VAL A 100 -8.01 -9.60 -14.48
CA VAL A 100 -9.00 -8.57 -14.84
C VAL A 100 -9.64 -8.88 -16.20
N ALA A 101 -8.85 -9.25 -17.20
CA ALA A 101 -9.38 -9.61 -18.53
C ALA A 101 -10.31 -10.82 -18.47
N GLN A 102 -9.93 -11.87 -17.72
CA GLN A 102 -10.77 -13.05 -17.50
C GLN A 102 -12.06 -12.70 -16.75
N LEU A 103 -11.97 -11.88 -15.69
CA LEU A 103 -13.15 -11.43 -14.93
C LEU A 103 -14.11 -10.62 -15.81
N LYS A 104 -13.59 -9.68 -16.62
CA LYS A 104 -14.42 -8.90 -17.55
C LYS A 104 -15.12 -9.80 -18.58
N GLN A 105 -14.45 -10.83 -19.09
CA GLN A 105 -15.07 -11.81 -20.01
C GLN A 105 -16.23 -12.56 -19.35
N LEU A 106 -16.08 -12.99 -18.09
CA LEU A 106 -17.13 -13.67 -17.33
C LEU A 106 -18.29 -12.75 -16.94
N LEU A 107 -18.07 -11.43 -16.86
CA LEU A 107 -19.11 -10.46 -16.55
C LEU A 107 -19.96 -10.06 -17.76
N VAL A 108 -19.41 -10.25 -18.98
CA VAL A 108 -20.11 -9.98 -20.24
C VAL A 108 -20.89 -11.19 -20.76
N SER A 109 -20.54 -12.41 -20.31
CA SER A 109 -21.24 -13.67 -20.64
C SER A 109 -22.47 -13.92 -19.77
#